data_AF-A0A173LNX9-F1
#
_entry.id   AF-A0A173LNX9-F1
#
_cell.length_a   1.000
_cell.length_b   1.000
_cell.length_c   1.000
_cell.angle_alpha   90.00
_cell.angle_beta   90.00
_cell.angle_gamma   90.00
#
_symmetry.space_group_name_H-M   'P 1'
#
loop_
_entity.id
_entity.type
_entity.pdbx_description
1 polymer ?
#
loop_
_entity_poly.entity_id
_entity_poly.type
_entity_poly.pdbx_seq_one_letter_code
_entity_poly.pdbx_strand_id
1 'polypeptide(L)'
;MPRLEDVTELESVDVRLLSLRPGTTARIDVAGPDRTAELAWTRQKAHSRSLRAIVVTAGCPSIPERGFDVVHRIVESAAKIVGESGGTEVGAIDVAICGVADPGEAAESIARSDGPWELPSLGGATLRIIPGADRAQQE
;
A
#
# COMPACT_ATOMS: atom_id res chain seq x y z
N MET A 1 -3.14 -21.41 -9.02
CA MET A 1 -2.91 -20.36 -8.01
C MET A 1 -2.30 -19.19 -8.74
N PRO A 2 -2.98 -18.04 -8.87
CA PRO A 2 -2.38 -16.88 -9.52
C PRO A 2 -1.27 -16.35 -8.60
N ARG A 3 -0.04 -16.28 -9.12
CA ARG A 3 1.09 -15.67 -8.42
C ARG A 3 1.20 -14.21 -8.90
N LEU A 4 1.71 -13.33 -8.04
CA LEU A 4 1.98 -11.92 -8.40
C LEU A 4 2.95 -11.79 -9.61
N GLU A 5 3.64 -12.88 -9.94
CA GLU A 5 4.56 -13.07 -11.07
C GLU A 5 3.86 -13.03 -12.45
N ASP A 6 2.53 -13.21 -12.52
CA ASP A 6 1.79 -13.22 -13.79
C ASP A 6 1.59 -11.82 -14.42
N VAL A 7 2.12 -10.74 -13.81
CA VAL A 7 2.17 -9.40 -14.41
C VAL A 7 3.50 -9.23 -15.15
N THR A 8 3.60 -9.84 -16.33
CA THR A 8 4.83 -10.09 -17.11
C THR A 8 5.45 -8.87 -17.82
N GLU A 9 5.30 -7.65 -17.28
CA GLU A 9 6.04 -6.46 -17.74
C GLU A 9 6.93 -5.84 -16.63
N LEU A 10 7.06 -6.50 -15.48
CA LEU A 10 7.78 -6.01 -14.29
C LEU A 10 9.01 -6.89 -13.97
N GLU A 11 9.89 -7.19 -14.93
CA GLU A 11 11.04 -8.12 -14.74
C GLU A 11 12.12 -7.66 -13.72
N SER A 12 11.93 -6.54 -13.01
CA SER A 12 12.87 -6.13 -11.93
C SER A 12 12.23 -5.27 -10.83
N VAL A 13 10.90 -5.32 -10.68
CA VAL A 13 10.24 -4.54 -9.61
C VAL A 13 10.10 -5.44 -8.39
N ASP A 14 10.89 -5.14 -7.36
CA ASP A 14 10.76 -5.82 -6.07
C ASP A 14 9.45 -5.37 -5.42
N VAL A 15 8.48 -6.27 -5.33
CA VAL A 15 7.16 -6.01 -4.73
C VAL A 15 7.05 -6.81 -3.44
N ARG A 16 6.62 -6.14 -2.36
CA ARG A 16 6.24 -6.80 -1.11
C ARG A 16 4.79 -6.45 -0.78
N LEU A 17 4.04 -7.48 -0.43
CA LEU A 17 2.65 -7.38 0.02
C LEU A 17 2.59 -7.72 1.50
N LEU A 18 2.01 -6.82 2.28
CA LEU A 18 1.87 -6.95 3.72
C LEU A 18 0.38 -6.98 4.04
N SER A 19 -0.11 -8.12 4.51
CA SER A 19 -1.50 -8.26 4.99
C SER A 19 -1.61 -7.72 6.41
N LEU A 20 -2.59 -6.85 6.64
CA LEU A 20 -2.96 -6.41 7.98
C LEU A 20 -4.02 -7.34 8.57
N ARG A 21 -4.23 -7.25 9.89
CA ARG A 21 -5.26 -8.03 10.57
C ARG A 21 -6.65 -7.63 10.05
N PRO A 22 -7.61 -8.56 9.96
CA PRO A 22 -8.99 -8.22 9.65
C PRO A 22 -9.53 -7.16 10.61
N GLY A 23 -10.21 -6.14 10.08
CA GLY A 23 -10.77 -5.05 10.87
C GLY A 23 -9.79 -3.95 11.28
N THR A 24 -8.54 -3.98 10.79
CA THR A 24 -7.63 -2.84 10.96
C THR A 24 -8.19 -1.61 10.24
N THR A 25 -8.60 -0.62 11.02
CA THR A 25 -8.79 0.75 10.53
C THR A 25 -7.43 1.44 10.57
N ALA A 26 -7.14 2.31 9.60
CA ALA A 26 -5.91 3.08 9.61
C ALA A 26 -6.16 4.49 9.12
N ARG A 27 -5.56 5.46 9.80
CA ARG A 27 -5.44 6.81 9.26
C ARG A 27 -4.20 6.87 8.38
N ILE A 28 -4.35 7.42 7.19
CA ILE A 28 -3.28 7.59 6.23
C ILE A 28 -3.02 9.08 6.06
N ASP A 29 -1.80 9.51 6.41
CA ASP A 29 -1.34 10.88 6.20
C ASP A 29 -0.19 10.85 5.20
N VAL A 30 -0.14 11.81 4.27
CA VAL A 30 0.98 11.94 3.32
C VAL A 30 1.60 13.32 3.47
N ALA A 31 2.83 13.37 3.95
CA ALA A 31 3.59 14.60 4.15
C ALA A 31 4.46 14.91 2.93
N GLY A 32 4.37 16.14 2.42
CA GLY A 32 5.20 16.63 1.31
C GLY A 32 4.55 16.53 -0.08
N PRO A 33 5.13 17.20 -1.09
CA PRO A 33 4.69 17.08 -2.47
C PRO A 33 5.07 15.69 -2.98
N ASP A 34 4.11 14.96 -3.53
CA ASP A 34 4.39 13.68 -4.18
C ASP A 34 3.95 13.71 -5.64
N ARG A 35 4.75 13.08 -6.50
CA ARG A 35 4.53 13.01 -7.94
C ARG A 35 4.44 11.57 -8.44
N THR A 36 4.13 10.61 -7.57
CA THR A 36 4.02 9.19 -7.91
C THR A 36 2.56 8.77 -8.06
N ALA A 37 2.30 7.82 -8.96
CA ALA A 37 0.98 7.22 -9.12
C ALA A 37 0.57 6.44 -7.85
N GLU A 38 1.55 5.85 -7.18
CA GLU A 38 1.41 5.02 -5.98
C GLU A 38 0.84 5.83 -4.82
N LEU A 39 1.43 6.98 -4.48
CA LEU A 39 0.85 7.84 -3.44
C LEU A 39 -0.36 8.61 -3.93
N ALA A 40 -0.50 8.92 -5.23
CA ALA A 40 -1.74 9.50 -5.74
C ALA A 40 -2.93 8.56 -5.49
N TRP A 41 -2.75 7.25 -5.73
CA TRP A 41 -3.72 6.21 -5.36
C TRP A 41 -3.99 6.22 -3.85
N THR A 42 -2.93 6.07 -3.05
CA THR A 42 -3.05 5.97 -1.59
C THR A 42 -3.70 7.21 -0.96
N ARG A 43 -3.45 8.42 -1.49
CA ARG A 43 -4.11 9.66 -1.06
C ARG A 43 -5.60 9.66 -1.33
N GLN A 44 -6.04 9.20 -2.52
CA GLN A 44 -7.46 9.05 -2.80
C GLN A 44 -8.12 8.09 -1.81
N LYS A 45 -7.37 7.09 -1.33
CA LYS A 45 -7.87 6.05 -0.43
C LYS A 45 -7.70 6.37 1.06
N ALA A 46 -7.01 7.45 1.43
CA ALA A 46 -6.89 7.89 2.82
C ALA A 46 -8.25 8.16 3.52
N HIS A 47 -9.32 8.30 2.75
CA HIS A 47 -10.69 8.44 3.24
C HIS A 47 -11.43 7.11 3.46
N SER A 48 -10.85 5.98 3.02
CA SER A 48 -11.39 4.64 3.28
C SER A 48 -11.10 4.24 4.72
N ARG A 49 -12.11 3.71 5.42
CA ARG A 49 -11.99 3.33 6.84
C ARG A 49 -11.36 1.96 7.04
N SER A 50 -11.25 1.15 5.99
CA SER A 50 -10.69 -0.20 6.04
C SER A 50 -9.38 -0.25 5.28
N LEU A 51 -8.29 -0.55 6.01
CA LEU A 51 -6.99 -0.87 5.41
C LEU A 51 -6.69 -2.34 5.68
N ARG A 52 -6.58 -3.13 4.63
CA ARG A 52 -6.37 -4.59 4.71
C ARG A 52 -4.99 -4.99 4.25
N ALA A 53 -4.34 -4.19 3.43
CA ALA A 53 -2.98 -4.47 3.00
C ALA A 53 -2.18 -3.22 2.63
N ILE A 54 -0.85 -3.37 2.68
CA ILE A 54 0.11 -2.39 2.21
C ILE A 54 1.00 -3.07 1.19
N VAL A 55 1.11 -2.47 0.01
CA VAL A 55 2.04 -2.86 -1.04
C VAL A 55 3.21 -1.88 -1.03
N VAL A 56 4.43 -2.39 -0.95
CA VAL A 56 5.64 -1.59 -1.16
C VAL A 56 6.36 -2.09 -2.41
N THR A 57 6.80 -1.15 -3.25
CA THR A 57 7.42 -1.44 -4.55
C THR A 57 8.77 -0.73 -4.66
N ALA A 58 9.76 -1.39 -5.27
CA ALA A 58 11.03 -0.77 -5.67
C ALA A 58 10.91 -0.16 -7.08
N GLY A 59 11.88 0.70 -7.44
CA GLY A 59 12.12 1.05 -8.83
C GLY A 59 11.96 2.54 -9.13
N CYS A 60 11.62 2.86 -10.39
CA CYS A 60 11.47 4.24 -10.82
C CYS A 60 10.03 4.71 -10.50
N PRO A 61 9.84 5.89 -9.86
CA PRO A 61 8.51 6.37 -9.50
C PRO A 61 7.61 6.46 -10.73
N SER A 62 6.44 5.82 -10.67
CA SER A 62 5.49 5.85 -11.77
C SER A 62 4.91 7.26 -11.92
N ILE A 63 5.06 7.90 -13.09
CA ILE A 63 4.43 9.20 -13.35
C ILE A 63 2.90 8.99 -13.38
N PRO A 64 2.10 9.77 -12.63
CA PRO A 64 0.66 9.55 -12.43
C PRO A 64 -0.15 9.28 -13.71
N GLU A 65 0.15 10.01 -14.78
CA GLU A 65 -0.58 9.96 -16.06
C GLU A 65 -0.44 8.63 -16.81
N ARG A 66 0.64 7.88 -16.57
CA ARG A 66 0.88 6.56 -17.21
C ARG A 66 0.91 5.40 -16.21
N GLY A 67 1.11 5.72 -14.92
CA GLY A 67 1.28 4.73 -13.86
C GLY A 67 0.00 4.30 -13.18
N PHE A 68 -1.09 5.07 -13.26
CA PHE A 68 -2.28 4.81 -12.44
C PHE A 68 -2.97 3.48 -12.78
N ASP A 69 -3.04 3.10 -14.07
CA ASP A 69 -3.62 1.81 -14.48
C ASP A 69 -2.77 0.61 -14.04
N VAL A 70 -1.45 0.80 -13.98
CA VAL A 70 -0.53 -0.22 -13.45
C VAL A 70 -0.71 -0.34 -11.94
N VAL A 71 -0.74 0.79 -11.23
CA VAL A 71 -1.02 0.84 -9.79
C VAL A 71 -2.34 0.17 -9.46
N HIS A 72 -3.43 0.49 -10.18
CA HIS A 72 -4.75 -0.14 -10.02
C HIS A 72 -4.67 -1.67 -10.15
N ARG A 73 -4.01 -2.18 -11.19
CA ARG A 73 -3.85 -3.63 -11.40
C ARG A 73 -3.06 -4.30 -10.27
N ILE A 74 -2.01 -3.64 -9.77
CA ILE A 74 -1.21 -4.15 -8.64
C ILE A 74 -2.07 -4.25 -7.38
N VAL A 75 -2.78 -3.17 -7.02
CA VAL A 75 -3.59 -3.17 -5.79
C VAL A 75 -4.81 -4.08 -5.89
N GLU A 76 -5.39 -4.25 -7.07
CA GLU A 76 -6.48 -5.21 -7.32
C GLU A 76 -6.00 -6.65 -7.16
N SER A 77 -4.81 -6.97 -7.68
CA SER A 77 -4.17 -8.27 -7.50
C SER A 77 -3.83 -8.54 -6.04
N ALA A 78 -3.28 -7.55 -5.34
CA ALA A 78 -3.00 -7.62 -3.91
C ALA A 78 -4.29 -7.84 -3.08
N ALA A 79 -5.35 -7.11 -3.39
CA ALA A 79 -6.64 -7.25 -2.72
C ALA A 79 -7.20 -8.67 -2.88
N LYS A 80 -7.15 -9.21 -4.11
CA LYS A 80 -7.57 -10.59 -4.38
C LYS A 80 -6.78 -11.61 -3.57
N ILE A 81 -5.45 -11.50 -3.53
CA ILE A 81 -4.58 -12.43 -2.77
C ILE A 81 -4.91 -12.39 -1.27
N VAL A 82 -5.10 -11.20 -0.71
CA VAL A 82 -5.42 -11.03 0.71
C VAL A 82 -6.84 -11.50 1.01
N GLY A 83 -7.79 -11.28 0.10
CA GLY A 83 -9.16 -11.75 0.24
C GLY A 83 -9.26 -13.27 0.22
N GLU A 84 -8.57 -13.93 -0.71
CA GLU A 84 -8.49 -15.39 -0.80
C GLU A 84 -7.83 -16.01 0.43
N SER A 85 -6.78 -15.37 0.97
CA SER A 85 -6.05 -15.87 2.14
C SER A 85 -6.77 -15.61 3.46
N GLY A 86 -7.52 -14.51 3.55
CA GLY A 86 -8.19 -14.05 4.77
C GLY A 86 -9.66 -14.46 4.89
N GLY A 87 -10.26 -15.06 3.84
CA GLY A 87 -11.67 -15.47 3.83
C GLY A 87 -12.67 -14.31 3.90
N THR A 88 -12.23 -13.09 3.57
CA THR A 88 -13.07 -11.88 3.57
C THR A 88 -12.94 -11.17 2.24
N GLU A 89 -14.01 -10.55 1.74
CA GLU A 89 -13.93 -9.69 0.56
C GLU A 89 -13.01 -8.49 0.85
N VAL A 90 -12.04 -8.27 -0.03
CA VAL A 90 -11.09 -7.17 0.03
C VAL A 90 -11.08 -6.53 -1.36
N GLY A 91 -11.37 -5.24 -1.43
CA GLY A 91 -11.31 -4.48 -2.67
C GLY A 91 -9.98 -3.78 -2.84
N ALA A 92 -9.66 -3.35 -4.06
CA ALA A 92 -8.51 -2.49 -4.34
C ALA A 92 -8.48 -1.23 -3.45
N ILE A 93 -9.66 -0.74 -3.05
CA ILE A 93 -9.82 0.42 -2.16
C ILE A 93 -9.25 0.19 -0.74
N ASP A 94 -9.13 -1.07 -0.33
CA ASP A 94 -8.64 -1.47 0.99
C ASP A 94 -7.12 -1.67 1.02
N VAL A 95 -6.42 -1.34 -0.08
CA VAL A 95 -4.99 -1.58 -0.26
C VAL A 95 -4.27 -0.25 -0.49
N ALA A 96 -3.31 0.05 0.38
CA ALA A 96 -2.38 1.16 0.20
C ALA A 96 -1.16 0.68 -0.60
N ILE A 97 -0.54 1.59 -1.34
CA ILE A 97 0.67 1.33 -2.12
C ILE A 97 1.66 2.49 -2.02
N CYS A 98 2.95 2.17 -1.89
CA CYS A 98 4.03 3.14 -1.84
C CYS A 98 5.26 2.63 -2.61
N GLY A 99 5.81 3.47 -3.48
CA GLY A 99 7.13 3.23 -4.07
C GLY A 99 8.22 3.68 -3.10
N VAL A 100 9.10 2.78 -2.66
CA VAL A 100 10.18 3.05 -1.70
C VAL A 100 11.53 2.63 -2.26
N ALA A 101 12.62 3.16 -1.70
CA ALA A 101 13.97 2.81 -2.15
C ALA A 101 14.34 1.34 -1.84
N ASP A 102 13.93 0.86 -0.66
CA ASP A 102 14.17 -0.52 -0.21
C ASP A 102 12.85 -1.14 0.30
N PRO A 103 12.16 -1.95 -0.54
CA PRO A 103 10.94 -2.65 -0.14
C PRO A 103 11.17 -3.70 0.92
N GLY A 104 12.38 -4.29 0.99
CA GLY A 104 12.73 -5.30 1.98
C GLY A 104 12.78 -4.69 3.38
N GLU A 105 13.53 -3.61 3.55
CA GLU A 105 13.60 -2.87 4.82
C GLU A 105 12.22 -2.35 5.23
N ALA A 106 11.46 -1.78 4.29
CA ALA A 106 10.10 -1.30 4.56
C ALA A 106 9.17 -2.42 5.02
N ALA A 107 9.22 -3.58 4.36
CA ALA A 107 8.41 -4.74 4.72
C ALA A 107 8.79 -5.30 6.09
N GLU A 108 10.09 -5.40 6.39
CA GLU A 108 10.55 -5.84 7.70
C GLU A 108 10.14 -4.86 8.81
N SER A 109 10.24 -3.56 8.56
CA SER A 109 9.81 -2.53 9.51
C SER A 109 8.32 -2.66 9.84
N ILE A 110 7.48 -2.88 8.82
CA ILE A 110 6.05 -3.10 9.00
C ILE A 110 5.77 -4.42 9.72
N ALA A 111 6.49 -5.50 9.39
CA ALA A 111 6.30 -6.79 10.04
C ALA A 111 6.69 -6.80 11.53
N ARG A 112 7.60 -5.92 11.94
CA ARG A 112 8.12 -5.84 13.34
C ARG A 112 7.28 -4.97 14.26
N SER A 113 6.32 -4.19 13.75
CA SER A 113 5.54 -3.22 14.52
C SER A 113 4.07 -3.27 14.11
N ASP A 114 3.15 -3.12 15.08
CA ASP A 114 1.72 -2.93 14.80
C ASP A 114 1.38 -1.45 14.44
N GLY A 115 2.39 -0.63 14.14
CA GLY A 115 2.28 0.77 13.73
C GLY A 115 2.54 1.79 14.85
N PRO A 116 2.59 3.10 14.54
CA PRO A 116 2.49 3.70 13.20
C PRO A 116 3.72 3.39 12.34
N TRP A 117 3.54 3.42 11.02
CA TRP A 117 4.61 3.20 10.04
C TRP A 117 4.84 4.45 9.21
N GLU A 118 6.10 4.73 8.89
CA GLU A 118 6.51 5.83 8.02
C GLU A 118 7.32 5.27 6.85
N LEU A 119 6.86 5.56 5.64
CA LEU A 119 7.40 5.05 4.39
C LEU A 119 7.84 6.22 3.52
N PRO A 120 9.16 6.44 3.35
CA PRO A 120 9.67 7.48 2.46
C PRO A 120 9.44 7.07 1.00
N SER A 121 8.59 7.83 0.31
CA SER A 121 8.30 7.65 -1.11
C SER A 121 9.50 8.05 -1.95
N LEU A 122 9.71 7.33 -3.05
CA LEU A 122 10.64 7.67 -4.12
C LEU A 122 10.35 9.06 -4.74
N GLY A 123 9.11 9.54 -4.64
CA GLY A 123 8.70 10.86 -5.09
C GLY A 123 9.05 12.01 -4.13
N GLY A 124 9.70 11.72 -2.99
CA GLY A 124 10.14 12.72 -2.02
C GLY A 124 9.13 13.07 -0.93
N ALA A 125 7.95 12.46 -0.94
CA ALA A 125 6.99 12.54 0.16
C ALA A 125 7.18 11.41 1.18
N THR A 126 6.51 11.52 2.32
CA THR A 126 6.46 10.44 3.33
C THR A 126 5.02 10.01 3.53
N LEU A 127 4.75 8.72 3.33
CA LEU A 127 3.49 8.09 3.67
C LEU A 127 3.54 7.63 5.12
N ARG A 128 2.60 8.09 5.93
CA ARG A 128 2.43 7.68 7.31
C ARG A 128 1.11 6.95 7.48
N ILE A 129 1.17 5.76 8.06
CA ILE A 129 0.01 4.91 8.31
C ILE A 129 -0.10 4.69 9.81
N ILE A 130 -1.25 5.04 10.38
CA ILE A 130 -1.54 4.97 11.81
C ILE A 130 -2.70 4.01 12.03
N PRO A 131 -2.44 2.74 12.36
CA PRO A 131 -3.48 1.75 12.67
C PRO A 131 -4.29 2.14 13.91
N GLY A 132 -5.57 1.81 13.92
CA GLY A 132 -6.46 1.96 15.08
C GLY A 132 -6.84 3.40 15.43
N ALA A 133 -6.54 4.38 14.59
CA ALA A 133 -6.77 5.80 14.87
C ALA A 133 -8.24 6.18 15.15
N ASP A 134 -9.21 5.36 14.74
CA ASP A 134 -10.65 5.59 14.98
C ASP A 134 -11.04 5.38 16.46
N ARG A 135 -10.22 4.69 17.27
CA ARG A 135 -10.50 4.53 18.72
C ARG A 135 -10.27 5.79 19.55
N ALA A 136 -9.47 6.73 19.07
CA ALA A 136 -9.07 7.91 19.84
C ALA A 136 -9.99 9.14 19.66
N GLN A 137 -11.03 9.05 18.81
CA GLN A 137 -11.96 10.17 18.54
C GLN A 137 -13.39 9.91 19.06
N GLN A 138 -13.61 8.87 19.87
CA GLN A 138 -14.91 8.55 20.47
C GLN A 138 -14.94 8.64 22.01
N GLU A 139 -13.90 9.20 22.65
CA GLU A 139 -13.89 9.52 24.09
C GLU A 139 -13.88 11.02 24.33
#